data_AF-A0A848KY06-F1
#
_entry.id   AF-A0A848KY06-F1
#
_cell.length_a   1.000
_cell.length_b   1.000
_cell.length_c   1.000
_cell.angle_alpha   90.00
_cell.angle_beta   90.00
_cell.angle_gamma   90.00
#
_symmetry.space_group_name_H-M   'P 1'
#
loop_
_entity.id
_entity.type
_entity.pdbx_description
1 polymer ?
#
loop_
_entity_poly.entity_id
_entity_poly.type
_entity_poly.pdbx_seq_one_letter_code
_entity_poly.pdbx_strand_id
1 'polypeptide(L)'
;MTVSEIDALECQRPAAKVARLVLGDARVLYDFDDALDRIGHDDAVSVIIVATPAGCAAPDAPSAIGDEMYARIGERCRRLRKPVIAEVHGSCPPAVVRGCDLAVFARGAATLDDVDLFDAGARRARRLLFSAGFDDASALDALGHVVPDVDVESSTLRLASRIAAQPLFVLTLLKEAFTAVVDSRGSRAGLSSRATDFDSPPHIPRR
;
A
#
# COMPACT_ATOMS: atom_id res chain seq x y z
N MET A 1 -22.85 -18.57 10.42
CA MET A 1 -22.98 -17.85 9.13
C MET A 1 -22.07 -18.57 8.16
N THR A 2 -22.62 -19.04 7.05
CA THR A 2 -22.04 -20.05 6.16
C THR A 2 -20.84 -19.53 5.38
N VAL A 3 -19.79 -20.35 5.38
CA VAL A 3 -18.58 -20.22 4.56
C VAL A 3 -18.97 -20.51 3.11
N SER A 4 -19.29 -19.47 2.34
CA SER A 4 -19.33 -19.54 0.88
C SER A 4 -19.10 -18.14 0.29
N GLU A 5 -18.26 -18.07 -0.73
CA GLU A 5 -17.99 -16.91 -1.62
C GLU A 5 -16.87 -15.93 -1.21
N ILE A 6 -15.65 -16.42 -1.01
CA ILE A 6 -14.43 -15.59 -1.18
C ILE A 6 -13.56 -16.21 -2.29
N ASP A 7 -14.17 -16.47 -3.46
CA ASP A 7 -13.51 -17.20 -4.56
C ASP A 7 -13.48 -16.40 -5.89
N ALA A 8 -13.73 -15.09 -5.82
CA ALA A 8 -13.57 -14.21 -6.96
C ALA A 8 -12.84 -12.95 -6.51
N LEU A 9 -11.79 -12.58 -7.24
CA LEU A 9 -11.26 -11.23 -7.18
C LEU A 9 -12.40 -10.24 -7.48
N GLU A 10 -12.94 -9.61 -6.45
CA GLU A 10 -14.07 -8.70 -6.61
C GLU A 10 -13.55 -7.32 -7.01
N CYS A 11 -13.43 -7.10 -8.32
CA CYS A 11 -13.16 -5.77 -8.86
C CYS A 11 -14.43 -4.92 -8.78
N GLN A 12 -14.50 -4.05 -7.79
CA GLN A 12 -15.61 -3.13 -7.57
C GLN A 12 -15.32 -1.75 -8.19
N ARG A 13 -16.38 -1.04 -8.62
CA ARG A 13 -16.32 0.38 -9.02
C ARG A 13 -17.15 1.22 -8.06
N PRO A 14 -16.63 1.51 -6.86
CA PRO A 14 -17.40 2.16 -5.80
C PRO A 14 -17.63 3.66 -6.05
N ALA A 15 -16.85 4.29 -6.94
CA ALA A 15 -17.02 5.69 -7.31
C ALA A 15 -16.53 5.96 -8.75
N ALA A 16 -16.85 7.14 -9.28
CA ALA A 16 -16.37 7.56 -10.59
C ALA A 16 -14.83 7.55 -10.64
N LYS A 17 -14.28 6.87 -11.65
CA LYS A 17 -12.82 6.73 -11.88
C LYS A 17 -12.05 6.05 -10.74
N VAL A 18 -12.73 5.32 -9.84
CA VAL A 18 -12.12 4.54 -8.76
C VAL A 18 -12.40 3.06 -8.98
N ALA A 19 -11.35 2.24 -8.90
CA ALA A 19 -11.48 0.78 -8.84
C ALA A 19 -11.01 0.29 -7.48
N ARG A 20 -11.71 -0.69 -6.90
CA ARG A 20 -11.35 -1.34 -5.64
C ARG A 20 -11.14 -2.83 -5.89
N LEU A 21 -9.98 -3.33 -5.50
CA LEU A 21 -9.59 -4.73 -5.58
C LEU A 21 -9.41 -5.27 -4.16
N VAL A 22 -10.07 -6.37 -3.84
CA VAL A 22 -9.93 -7.03 -2.54
C VAL A 22 -8.91 -8.15 -2.64
N LEU A 23 -7.89 -8.13 -1.79
CA LEU A 23 -6.90 -9.20 -1.65
C LEU A 23 -7.54 -10.38 -0.90
N GLY A 24 -7.80 -11.48 -1.60
CA GLY A 24 -8.29 -12.74 -1.02
C GLY A 24 -7.18 -13.77 -0.76
N ASP A 25 -7.54 -15.06 -0.76
CA ASP A 25 -6.63 -16.18 -0.48
C ASP A 25 -5.60 -16.47 -1.58
N ALA A 26 -4.62 -17.35 -1.29
CA ALA A 26 -3.48 -17.74 -2.14
C ALA A 26 -3.79 -18.05 -3.62
N ARG A 27 -5.01 -18.51 -3.95
CA ARG A 27 -5.45 -18.78 -5.33
C ARG A 27 -5.78 -17.50 -6.12
N VAL A 28 -6.14 -16.43 -5.42
CA VAL A 28 -6.61 -15.13 -5.96
C VAL A 28 -5.46 -14.27 -6.49
N LEU A 29 -4.19 -14.64 -6.29
CA LEU A 29 -3.07 -13.75 -6.60
C LEU A 29 -2.61 -13.78 -8.05
N TYR A 30 -2.81 -14.88 -8.78
CA TYR A 30 -2.64 -14.86 -10.25
C TYR A 30 -3.69 -13.98 -10.91
N ASP A 31 -4.95 -14.11 -10.48
CA ASP A 31 -6.07 -13.30 -10.98
C ASP A 31 -5.91 -11.82 -10.58
N PHE A 32 -5.32 -11.55 -9.42
CA PHE A 32 -5.01 -10.20 -8.95
C PHE A 32 -4.00 -9.49 -9.87
N ASP A 33 -2.97 -10.20 -10.32
CA ASP A 33 -1.96 -9.66 -11.23
C ASP A 33 -2.59 -9.21 -12.57
N ASP A 34 -3.43 -10.05 -13.17
CA ASP A 34 -4.12 -9.75 -14.42
C ASP A 34 -5.12 -8.59 -14.27
N ALA A 35 -5.82 -8.54 -13.14
CA ALA A 35 -6.75 -7.46 -12.87
C ALA A 35 -6.06 -6.13 -12.59
N LEU A 36 -4.93 -6.14 -11.87
CA LEU A 36 -4.09 -4.96 -11.70
C LEU A 36 -3.60 -4.46 -13.06
N ASP A 37 -3.13 -5.35 -13.94
CA ASP A 37 -2.65 -4.98 -15.27
C ASP A 37 -3.80 -4.37 -16.10
N ARG A 38 -4.98 -5.00 -16.10
CA ARG A 38 -6.17 -4.48 -16.81
C ARG A 38 -6.58 -3.09 -16.30
N ILE A 39 -6.69 -2.91 -14.99
CA ILE A 39 -7.09 -1.62 -14.39
C ILE A 39 -6.00 -0.57 -14.57
N GLY A 40 -4.73 -0.99 -14.56
CA GLY A 40 -3.59 -0.14 -14.85
C GLY A 40 -3.68 0.54 -16.22
N HIS A 41 -4.22 -0.16 -17.22
CA HIS A 41 -4.40 0.35 -18.59
C HIS A 41 -5.79 0.97 -18.87
N ASP A 42 -6.76 0.84 -17.97
CA ASP A 42 -8.11 1.40 -18.17
C ASP A 42 -8.16 2.91 -17.87
N ASP A 43 -8.08 3.77 -18.88
CA ASP A 43 -8.11 5.24 -18.73
C ASP A 43 -9.38 5.78 -18.04
N ALA A 44 -10.46 4.98 -17.96
CA ALA A 44 -11.63 5.34 -17.16
C ALA A 44 -11.35 5.28 -15.65
N VAL A 45 -10.30 4.58 -15.22
CA VAL A 45 -9.84 4.50 -13.82
C VAL A 45 -8.64 5.40 -13.61
N SER A 46 -8.71 6.24 -12.58
CA SER A 46 -7.60 7.11 -12.16
C SER A 46 -6.99 6.74 -10.82
N VAL A 47 -7.74 6.07 -9.93
CA VAL A 47 -7.27 5.66 -8.61
C VAL A 47 -7.65 4.21 -8.35
N ILE A 48 -6.72 3.46 -7.76
CA ILE A 48 -6.89 2.05 -7.43
C ILE A 48 -6.84 1.90 -5.91
N ILE A 49 -7.81 1.20 -5.34
CA ILE A 49 -7.82 0.79 -3.94
C ILE A 49 -7.46 -0.68 -3.89
N VAL A 50 -6.48 -1.03 -3.06
CA VAL A 50 -6.13 -2.41 -2.72
C VAL A 50 -6.57 -2.63 -1.28
N ALA A 51 -7.66 -3.37 -1.10
CA ALA A 51 -8.28 -3.60 0.20
C ALA A 51 -7.90 -4.97 0.76
N THR A 52 -7.69 -5.02 2.07
CA THR A 52 -7.70 -6.29 2.81
C THR A 52 -9.06 -6.51 3.44
N PRO A 53 -9.65 -7.72 3.32
CA PRO A 53 -10.95 -7.99 3.91
C PRO A 53 -10.88 -7.89 5.44
N ALA A 54 -11.91 -7.30 6.04
CA ALA A 54 -12.05 -7.20 7.48
C ALA A 54 -12.09 -8.61 8.09
N GLY A 55 -11.19 -8.87 9.06
CA GLY A 55 -11.07 -10.19 9.69
C GLY A 55 -10.08 -11.15 9.01
N CYS A 56 -9.33 -10.71 7.98
CA CYS A 56 -8.15 -11.44 7.52
C CYS A 56 -7.13 -11.49 8.68
N ALA A 57 -7.03 -12.63 9.36
CA ALA A 57 -5.83 -12.94 10.12
C ALA A 57 -4.65 -12.83 9.14
N ALA A 58 -3.52 -12.28 9.59
CA ALA A 58 -2.28 -12.40 8.82
C ALA A 58 -2.17 -13.86 8.36
N PRO A 59 -1.82 -14.16 7.09
CA PRO A 59 -1.79 -15.54 6.60
C PRO A 59 -1.12 -16.43 7.64
N ASP A 60 -1.86 -17.45 8.08
CA ASP A 60 -1.43 -18.33 9.16
C ASP A 60 -0.12 -18.99 8.73
N ALA A 61 0.97 -18.63 9.42
CA ALA A 61 2.37 -18.94 9.13
C ALA A 61 2.97 -18.21 7.90
N PRO A 62 4.10 -17.48 8.09
CA PRO A 62 4.88 -16.97 6.97
C PRO A 62 5.34 -18.13 6.09
N SER A 63 5.03 -18.04 4.80
CA SER A 63 5.55 -18.95 3.78
C SER A 63 6.39 -18.14 2.81
N ALA A 64 7.59 -18.62 2.47
CA ALA A 64 8.48 -17.92 1.54
C ALA A 64 7.80 -17.61 0.20
N ILE A 65 6.93 -18.51 -0.26
CA ILE A 65 6.13 -18.33 -1.48
C ILE A 65 5.12 -17.18 -1.32
N GLY A 66 4.45 -17.09 -0.16
CA GLY A 66 3.54 -16.00 0.16
C GLY A 66 4.24 -14.65 0.19
N ASP A 67 5.40 -14.59 0.86
CA ASP A 67 6.18 -13.35 1.01
C ASP A 67 6.69 -12.83 -0.34
N GLU A 68 7.23 -13.70 -1.20
CA GLU A 68 7.67 -13.34 -2.56
C GLU A 68 6.52 -12.77 -3.41
N MET A 69 5.35 -13.36 -3.27
CA MET A 69 4.16 -12.97 -4.02
C MET A 69 3.59 -11.62 -3.55
N TYR A 70 3.52 -11.38 -2.24
CA TYR A 70 3.14 -10.06 -1.72
C TYR A 70 4.17 -8.99 -2.06
N ALA A 71 5.46 -9.33 -2.08
CA ALA A 71 6.52 -8.43 -2.56
C ALA A 71 6.34 -8.08 -4.05
N ARG A 72 5.99 -9.05 -4.90
CA ARG A 72 5.65 -8.82 -6.30
C ARG A 72 4.46 -7.87 -6.46
N ILE A 73 3.40 -8.06 -5.68
CA ILE A 73 2.23 -7.17 -5.70
C ILE A 73 2.63 -5.75 -5.27
N GLY A 74 3.38 -5.62 -4.17
CA GLY A 74 3.89 -4.33 -3.72
C GLY A 74 4.69 -3.61 -4.81
N GLU A 75 5.58 -4.32 -5.49
CA GLU A 75 6.36 -3.76 -6.60
C GLU A 75 5.48 -3.35 -7.78
N ARG A 76 4.45 -4.14 -8.11
CA ARG A 76 3.50 -3.77 -9.16
C ARG A 76 2.71 -2.52 -8.80
N CYS A 77 2.15 -2.45 -7.59
CA CYS A 77 1.48 -1.25 -7.09
C CYS A 77 2.37 0.00 -7.16
N ARG A 78 3.68 -0.16 -6.90
CA ARG A 78 4.66 0.93 -7.01
C ARG A 78 4.85 1.39 -8.45
N ARG A 79 4.90 0.47 -9.42
CA ARG A 79 5.16 0.75 -10.84
C ARG A 79 3.96 1.23 -11.64
N LEU A 80 2.74 1.07 -11.13
CA LEU A 80 1.54 1.56 -11.80
C LEU A 80 1.60 3.09 -11.97
N ARG A 81 1.12 3.56 -13.11
CA ARG A 81 1.02 5.00 -13.45
C ARG A 81 -0.18 5.70 -12.78
N LYS A 82 -0.86 5.00 -11.87
CA LYS A 82 -2.06 5.46 -11.17
C LYS A 82 -1.82 5.39 -9.66
N PRO A 83 -2.27 6.38 -8.88
CA PRO A 83 -2.20 6.31 -7.43
C PRO A 83 -2.90 5.05 -6.90
N VAL A 84 -2.20 4.35 -6.00
CA VAL A 84 -2.70 3.15 -5.32
C VAL A 84 -2.84 3.42 -3.83
N ILE A 85 -4.03 3.17 -3.28
CA ILE A 85 -4.34 3.34 -1.86
C ILE A 85 -4.53 1.97 -1.22
N ALA A 86 -3.77 1.67 -0.17
CA ALA A 86 -4.02 0.51 0.67
C ALA A 86 -5.16 0.81 1.66
N GLU A 87 -6.19 -0.05 1.68
CA GLU A 87 -7.28 -0.02 2.65
C GLU A 87 -7.06 -1.18 3.64
N VAL A 88 -6.72 -0.87 4.88
CA VAL A 88 -6.18 -1.84 5.85
C VAL A 88 -7.07 -1.93 7.08
N HIS A 89 -7.86 -3.00 7.19
CA HIS A 89 -8.75 -3.25 8.34
C HIS A 89 -8.09 -4.01 9.50
N GLY A 90 -7.03 -4.78 9.24
CA GLY A 90 -6.40 -5.66 10.23
C GLY A 90 -4.93 -5.88 9.94
N SER A 91 -4.52 -7.13 9.75
CA SER A 91 -3.18 -7.42 9.24
C SER A 91 -3.17 -7.39 7.72
N CYS A 92 -2.23 -6.66 7.17
CA CYS A 92 -1.89 -6.61 5.75
C CYS A 92 -0.38 -6.85 5.60
N PRO A 93 0.06 -7.65 4.61
CA PRO A 93 1.48 -7.83 4.36
C PRO A 93 2.19 -6.48 4.18
N PRO A 94 3.22 -6.15 4.98
CA PRO A 94 3.90 -4.86 4.89
C PRO A 94 4.41 -4.54 3.50
N ALA A 95 4.85 -5.56 2.74
CA ALA A 95 5.34 -5.41 1.38
C ALA A 95 4.30 -4.77 0.43
N VAL A 96 3.02 -5.15 0.55
CA VAL A 96 1.92 -4.56 -0.24
C VAL A 96 1.73 -3.10 0.14
N VAL A 97 1.65 -2.81 1.43
CA VAL A 97 1.40 -1.46 1.96
C VAL A 97 2.55 -0.51 1.64
N ARG A 98 3.80 -0.99 1.66
CA ARG A 98 5.01 -0.25 1.24
C ARG A 98 5.12 -0.07 -0.28
N GLY A 99 4.44 -0.91 -1.05
CA GLY A 99 4.28 -0.74 -2.48
C GLY A 99 3.27 0.35 -2.88
N CYS A 100 2.25 0.55 -2.04
CA CYS A 100 1.19 1.52 -2.29
C CYS A 100 1.65 2.97 -2.05
N ASP A 101 0.95 3.91 -2.67
CA ASP A 101 1.25 5.35 -2.57
C ASP A 101 0.76 5.96 -1.28
N LEU A 102 -0.42 5.52 -0.85
CA LEU A 102 -1.15 5.98 0.30
C LEU A 102 -1.70 4.75 1.04
N ALA A 103 -2.03 4.94 2.30
CA ALA A 103 -2.66 3.92 3.11
C ALA A 103 -3.65 4.55 4.09
N VAL A 104 -4.77 3.87 4.29
CA VAL A 104 -5.77 4.15 5.32
C VAL A 104 -5.85 2.93 6.22
N PHE A 105 -5.60 3.14 7.50
CA PHE A 105 -5.54 2.07 8.48
C PHE A 105 -6.72 2.16 9.45
N ALA A 106 -7.27 1.00 9.77
CA ALA A 106 -8.04 0.81 10.98
C ALA A 106 -7.14 1.06 12.19
N ARG A 107 -7.71 1.69 13.22
CA ARG A 107 -7.04 1.85 14.51
C ARG A 107 -6.75 0.47 15.11
N GLY A 108 -5.47 0.18 15.33
CA GLY A 108 -5.02 -1.12 15.84
C GLY A 108 -4.67 -2.15 14.77
N ALA A 109 -4.61 -1.76 13.49
CA ALA A 109 -4.06 -2.60 12.43
C ALA A 109 -2.59 -2.96 12.73
N ALA A 110 -2.26 -4.25 12.81
CA ALA A 110 -0.92 -4.72 13.15
C ALA A 110 0.18 -4.20 12.19
N THR A 111 -0.16 -4.06 10.90
CA THR A 111 0.76 -3.52 9.89
C THR A 111 1.22 -2.10 10.18
N LEU A 112 0.46 -1.33 10.97
CA LEU A 112 0.85 0.03 11.35
C LEU A 112 2.18 0.04 12.11
N ASP A 113 2.46 -1.01 12.89
CA ASP A 113 3.67 -1.15 13.69
C ASP A 113 4.92 -1.47 12.84
N ASP A 114 4.72 -2.04 11.63
CA ASP A 114 5.80 -2.42 10.70
C ASP A 114 6.12 -1.33 9.66
N VAL A 115 5.41 -0.21 9.66
CA VAL A 115 5.63 0.90 8.73
C VAL A 115 6.69 1.84 9.30
N ASP A 116 7.79 2.01 8.57
CA ASP A 116 8.86 2.92 8.99
C ASP A 116 8.50 4.42 8.78
N LEU A 117 9.22 5.30 9.48
CA LEU A 117 9.01 6.75 9.41
C LEU A 117 9.25 7.34 8.01
N PHE A 118 10.10 6.72 7.20
CA PHE A 118 10.37 7.19 5.85
C PHE A 118 9.16 6.93 4.96
N ASP A 119 8.57 5.74 5.02
CA ASP A 119 7.35 5.37 4.32
C ASP A 119 6.17 6.25 4.80
N ALA A 120 6.05 6.50 6.10
CA ALA A 120 5.06 7.42 6.65
C ALA A 120 5.20 8.86 6.08
N GLY A 121 6.42 9.41 6.09
CA GLY A 121 6.71 10.73 5.52
C GLY A 121 6.46 10.80 4.01
N ALA A 122 6.82 9.75 3.28
CA ALA A 122 6.59 9.62 1.85
C ALA A 122 5.09 9.63 1.52
N ARG A 123 4.28 8.87 2.26
CA ARG A 123 2.81 8.85 2.10
C ARG A 123 2.19 10.22 2.39
N ARG A 124 2.64 10.90 3.45
CA ARG A 124 2.14 12.25 3.78
C ARG A 124 2.43 13.25 2.66
N ALA A 125 3.64 13.21 2.09
CA ALA A 125 4.00 14.07 0.96
C ALA A 125 3.18 13.74 -0.30
N ARG A 126 3.05 12.46 -0.66
CA ARG A 126 2.20 12.02 -1.78
C ARG A 126 0.74 12.44 -1.59
N ARG A 127 0.23 12.37 -0.37
CA ARG A 127 -1.15 12.77 -0.06
C ARG A 127 -1.36 14.25 -0.35
N LEU A 128 -0.44 15.10 0.11
CA LEU A 128 -0.47 16.53 -0.17
C LEU A 128 -0.47 16.80 -1.68
N LEU A 129 0.38 16.08 -2.43
CA LEU A 129 0.51 16.24 -3.88
C LEU A 129 -0.75 15.79 -4.64
N PHE A 130 -1.26 14.59 -4.34
CA PHE A 130 -2.43 14.01 -5.03
C PHE A 130 -3.75 14.67 -4.64
N SER A 131 -3.88 15.22 -3.44
CA SER A 131 -5.11 15.90 -2.99
C SER A 131 -5.08 17.41 -3.24
N ALA A 132 -4.02 17.93 -3.88
CA ALA A 132 -3.76 19.37 -4.02
C ALA A 132 -3.74 20.14 -2.68
N GLY A 133 -3.33 19.48 -1.60
CA GLY A 133 -3.14 20.12 -0.29
C GLY A 133 -4.36 20.18 0.63
N PHE A 134 -5.49 19.57 0.25
CA PHE A 134 -6.72 19.56 1.06
C PHE A 134 -6.85 18.24 1.82
N ASP A 135 -6.55 18.27 3.12
CA ASP A 135 -6.67 17.10 4.01
C ASP A 135 -7.57 17.35 5.22
N ASP A 136 -8.34 16.32 5.58
CA ASP A 136 -8.98 16.22 6.91
C ASP A 136 -7.87 15.94 7.93
N ALA A 137 -7.32 17.02 8.50
CA ALA A 137 -6.25 16.96 9.48
C ALA A 137 -6.60 16.09 10.71
N SER A 138 -7.89 15.91 11.00
CA SER A 138 -8.41 15.13 12.13
C SER A 138 -8.10 13.64 12.08
N ALA A 139 -7.83 13.09 10.89
CA ALA A 139 -7.57 11.66 10.70
C ALA A 139 -6.13 11.37 10.26
N LEU A 140 -5.25 12.37 10.31
CA LEU A 140 -3.81 12.20 10.09
C LEU A 140 -3.09 12.11 11.44
N ASP A 141 -2.39 11.01 11.70
CA ASP A 141 -1.48 10.88 12.82
C ASP A 141 0.00 10.97 12.37
N ALA A 142 0.93 10.57 13.24
CA ALA A 142 2.36 10.60 12.95
C ALA A 142 2.78 9.58 11.87
N LEU A 143 2.04 8.49 11.69
CA LEU A 143 2.37 7.35 10.82
C LEU A 143 1.53 7.32 9.53
N GLY A 144 0.38 8.00 9.49
CA GLY A 144 -0.45 8.07 8.30
C GLY A 144 -1.90 8.47 8.54
N HIS A 145 -2.82 7.89 7.74
CA HIS A 145 -4.26 8.07 7.91
C HIS A 145 -4.82 6.94 8.75
N VAL A 146 -5.20 7.22 10.00
CA VAL A 146 -5.71 6.20 10.91
C VAL A 146 -7.09 6.59 11.39
N VAL A 147 -8.06 5.70 11.17
CA VAL A 147 -9.49 5.93 11.45
C VAL A 147 -10.07 4.74 12.23
N PRO A 148 -11.23 4.87 12.89
CA PRO A 148 -11.95 3.72 13.41
C PRO A 148 -12.19 2.66 12.31
N ASP A 149 -12.17 1.37 12.66
CA ASP A 149 -12.28 0.27 11.68
C ASP A 149 -13.54 0.39 10.79
N VAL A 150 -14.67 0.73 11.41
CA VAL A 150 -15.96 1.03 10.73
C VAL A 150 -15.88 2.16 9.70
N ASP A 151 -14.92 3.07 9.85
CA ASP A 151 -14.76 4.24 8.98
C ASP A 151 -13.73 4.03 7.86
N VAL A 152 -12.97 2.93 7.84
CA VAL A 152 -11.85 2.72 6.92
C VAL A 152 -12.28 2.75 5.46
N GLU A 153 -13.29 1.96 5.09
CA GLU A 153 -13.81 1.92 3.71
C GLU A 153 -14.31 3.30 3.29
N SER A 154 -15.18 3.93 4.10
CA SER A 154 -15.74 5.24 3.79
C SER A 154 -14.66 6.32 3.67
N SER A 155 -13.63 6.28 4.50
CA SER A 155 -12.51 7.24 4.49
C SER A 155 -11.62 7.04 3.27
N THR A 156 -11.35 5.79 2.91
CA THR A 156 -10.58 5.42 1.71
C THR A 156 -11.30 5.86 0.44
N LEU A 157 -12.62 5.62 0.36
CA LEU A 157 -13.43 6.06 -0.78
C LEU A 157 -13.50 7.59 -0.90
N ARG A 158 -13.64 8.32 0.21
CA ARG A 158 -13.59 9.80 0.20
C ARG A 158 -12.25 10.30 -0.32
N LEU A 159 -11.14 9.73 0.15
CA LEU A 159 -9.80 10.07 -0.30
C LEU A 159 -9.59 9.74 -1.78
N ALA A 160 -9.97 8.53 -2.20
CA ALA A 160 -9.86 8.09 -3.59
C ALA A 160 -10.67 8.97 -4.55
N SER A 161 -11.91 9.30 -4.18
CA SER A 161 -12.79 10.15 -4.98
C SER A 161 -12.21 11.57 -5.15
N ARG A 162 -11.60 12.11 -4.09
CA ARG A 162 -10.93 13.42 -4.15
C ARG A 162 -9.73 13.40 -5.10
N ILE A 163 -8.88 12.38 -4.99
CA ILE A 163 -7.72 12.22 -5.88
C ILE A 163 -8.18 12.00 -7.33
N ALA A 164 -9.21 11.17 -7.53
CA ALA A 164 -9.76 10.84 -8.85
C ALA A 164 -10.39 12.04 -9.58
N ALA A 165 -10.73 13.12 -8.86
CA ALA A 165 -11.19 14.37 -9.45
C ALA A 165 -10.07 15.10 -10.23
N GLN A 166 -8.80 14.80 -9.97
CA GLN A 166 -7.70 15.33 -10.75
C GLN A 166 -7.61 14.66 -12.14
N PRO A 167 -7.07 15.35 -13.16
CA PRO A 167 -6.78 14.74 -14.45
C PRO A 167 -5.77 13.60 -14.30
N LEU A 168 -6.02 12.45 -14.96
CA LEU A 168 -5.17 11.25 -14.87
C LEU A 168 -3.70 11.56 -15.19
N PHE A 169 -3.45 12.37 -16.23
CA PHE A 169 -2.11 12.79 -16.62
C PHE A 169 -1.33 13.48 -15.48
N VAL A 170 -1.99 14.33 -14.68
CA VAL A 170 -1.35 14.99 -13.53
C VAL A 170 -0.97 13.97 -12.46
N LEU A 171 -1.88 13.04 -12.15
CA LEU A 171 -1.64 11.98 -11.18
C LEU A 171 -0.47 11.09 -11.59
N THR A 172 -0.40 10.72 -12.87
CA THR A 172 0.69 9.94 -13.44
C THR A 172 2.03 10.64 -13.29
N LEU A 173 2.12 11.92 -13.66
CA LEU A 173 3.36 12.69 -13.51
C LEU A 173 3.82 12.79 -12.06
N LEU A 174 2.89 13.06 -11.13
CA LEU A 174 3.19 13.14 -9.70
C LEU A 174 3.68 11.79 -9.15
N LYS A 175 3.00 10.70 -9.51
CA LYS A 175 3.37 9.32 -9.13
C LYS A 175 4.76 8.97 -9.63
N GLU A 176 5.04 9.19 -10.92
CA GLU A 176 6.34 8.87 -11.54
C GLU A 176 7.47 9.68 -10.93
N ALA A 177 7.30 11.01 -10.82
CA ALA A 177 8.31 11.89 -10.25
C ALA A 177 8.63 11.53 -8.80
N PHE A 178 7.60 11.27 -7.98
CA PHE A 178 7.82 10.93 -6.58
C PHE A 178 8.46 9.54 -6.42
N THR A 179 8.03 8.57 -7.24
CA THR A 179 8.60 7.21 -7.21
C THR A 179 10.09 7.23 -7.58
N ALA A 180 10.48 7.99 -8.61
CA ALA A 180 11.90 8.18 -8.96
C ALA A 180 12.73 8.78 -7.80
N VAL A 181 12.14 9.72 -7.04
CA VAL A 181 12.78 10.34 -5.87
C VAL A 181 12.91 9.36 -4.70
N VAL A 182 11.92 8.49 -4.48
CA VAL A 182 11.99 7.45 -3.45
C VAL A 182 13.00 6.38 -3.83
N ASP A 183 12.98 5.90 -5.07
CA ASP A 183 13.86 4.83 -5.54
C ASP A 183 15.33 5.26 -5.54
N SER A 184 15.62 6.50 -5.95
CA SER A 184 16.99 7.07 -5.88
C SER A 184 17.51 7.17 -4.45
N ARG A 185 16.64 7.33 -3.44
CA ARG A 185 17.02 7.26 -2.02
C ARG A 185 17.11 5.82 -1.51
N GLY A 186 16.20 4.94 -1.94
CA GLY A 186 16.21 3.51 -1.60
C GLY A 186 17.47 2.79 -2.08
N SER A 187 17.91 3.06 -3.32
CA SER A 187 19.20 2.56 -3.83
C SER A 187 20.40 3.05 -3.03
N ARG A 188 20.31 4.22 -2.39
CA ARG A 188 21.36 4.75 -1.51
C ARG A 188 21.32 4.15 -0.11
N ALA A 189 20.13 3.86 0.42
CA ALA A 189 19.96 3.14 1.69
C ALA A 189 20.45 1.68 1.58
N GLY A 190 20.17 1.00 0.45
CA GLY A 190 20.69 -0.34 0.16
C GLY A 190 22.22 -0.40 -0.04
N LEU A 191 22.86 0.74 -0.34
CA LEU A 191 24.33 0.85 -0.33
C LEU A 191 24.90 1.01 1.09
N SER A 192 24.10 1.46 2.05
CA SER A 192 24.49 1.64 3.46
C SER A 192 24.28 0.38 4.31
N SER A 193 23.48 -0.59 3.88
CA SER A 193 23.23 -1.84 4.62
C SER A 193 24.16 -3.00 4.23
N ARG A 194 25.10 -2.79 3.29
CA ARG A 194 26.25 -3.71 3.04
C ARG A 194 27.54 -3.26 3.74
N ALA A 195 27.45 -2.30 4.66
CA ALA A 195 28.57 -1.80 5.45
C ALA A 195 28.42 -2.05 6.96
N THR A 196 27.61 -3.04 7.36
CA THR A 196 27.53 -3.51 8.77
C THR A 196 27.88 -4.99 8.91
N ASP A 197 28.82 -5.48 8.10
CA ASP A 197 29.57 -6.72 8.38
C ASP A 197 30.93 -6.42 9.05
N PHE A 198 31.07 -5.25 9.68
CA PHE A 198 32.29 -4.88 10.40
C PHE A 198 31.98 -4.13 11.71
N ASP A 199 31.20 -4.75 12.60
CA ASP A 199 31.21 -4.38 14.01
C ASP A 199 30.96 -5.61 14.91
N SER A 200 31.82 -6.60 14.78
CA SER A 200 32.10 -7.48 15.92
C SER A 200 33.22 -6.82 16.73
N PRO A 201 33.00 -6.49 18.02
CA PRO A 201 34.08 -5.93 18.83
C PRO A 201 35.22 -6.96 18.91
N PRO A 202 36.50 -6.51 18.86
CA PRO A 202 37.63 -7.43 18.88
C PRO A 202 37.60 -8.27 20.16
N HIS A 203 37.58 -9.59 19.99
CA HIS A 203 37.67 -10.54 21.10
C HIS A 203 39.05 -10.38 21.77
N ILE A 204 39.09 -9.76 22.94
CA ILE A 204 40.29 -9.71 23.79
C ILE A 204 40.32 -11.01 24.60
N PRO A 205 41.28 -11.93 24.36
CA PRO A 205 41.39 -13.13 25.18
C PRO A 205 41.77 -12.72 26.61
N ARG A 206 40.91 -13.07 27.58
CA ARG A 206 41.26 -12.97 28.99
C ARG A 206 42.21 -14.12 29.32
N ARG A 207 43.49 -13.75 29.49
CA ARG A 207 44.64 -14.46 30.10
C ARG A 207 44.71 -15.98 29.94
#